data_AF-A0A1B6CLY1-F1
#
_entry.id   AF-A0A1B6CLY1-F1
#
_cell.length_a   1.000
_cell.length_b   1.000
_cell.length_c   1.000
_cell.angle_alpha   90.00
_cell.angle_beta   90.00
_cell.angle_gamma   90.00
#
_symmetry.space_group_name_H-M   'P 1'
#
loop_
_entity.id
_entity.type
_entity.pdbx_description
1 polymer ?
#
loop_
_entity_poly.entity_id
_entity_poly.type
_entity_poly.pdbx_seq_one_letter_code
_entity_poly.pdbx_strand_id
1 'polypeptide(L)'
;IIHSHYYRKPEVVTGKVVLVFGGGPSGIDISCDMSPYASKIYFSHHRPDLLQCNFPKNINHMPNVIEFTNDGVIFEDNTFFEIDFVLLCTGIKFVLFSNKIWSTIVFFYFTIVAGLFKMLV
;
A
#
# COMPACT_ATOMS: atom_id res chain seq x y z
N ILE A 1 7.60 4.67 10.79
CA ILE A 1 6.54 3.86 10.12
C ILE A 1 5.20 4.56 10.29
N ILE A 2 4.43 4.76 9.22
CA ILE A 2 3.05 5.29 9.28
C ILE A 2 2.12 4.50 8.36
N HIS A 3 0.82 4.54 8.63
CA HIS A 3 -0.20 4.05 7.68
C HIS A 3 -0.66 5.18 6.74
N SER A 4 -1.04 4.83 5.51
CA SER A 4 -1.58 5.74 4.48
C SER A 4 -2.68 6.67 5.00
N HIS A 5 -3.51 6.19 5.93
CA HIS A 5 -4.53 7.00 6.60
C HIS A 5 -3.99 8.26 7.32
N TYR A 6 -2.73 8.23 7.77
CA TYR A 6 -2.07 9.35 8.46
C TYR A 6 -1.17 10.17 7.54
N TYR A 7 -0.98 9.75 6.28
CA TYR A 7 -0.26 10.54 5.30
C TYR A 7 -1.02 11.84 5.01
N ARG A 8 -0.30 12.97 4.94
CA ARG A 8 -0.90 14.30 4.73
C ARG A 8 -0.14 15.12 3.70
N LYS A 9 1.20 15.12 3.79
CA LYS A 9 2.06 15.87 2.89
C LYS A 9 3.39 15.15 2.63
N PRO A 10 4.02 15.33 1.46
CA PRO A 10 5.21 14.60 1.06
C PRO A 10 6.51 15.09 1.73
N GLU A 11 6.55 16.28 2.32
CA GLU A 11 7.80 16.83 2.87
C GLU A 11 8.38 15.99 4.01
N VAL A 12 7.55 15.16 4.65
CA VAL A 12 7.96 14.18 5.68
C VAL A 12 8.98 13.15 5.14
N VAL A 13 9.02 12.94 3.82
CA VAL A 13 9.95 12.02 3.16
C VAL A 13 11.07 12.72 2.37
N THR A 14 11.23 14.04 2.52
CA THR A 14 12.28 14.80 1.81
C THR A 14 13.66 14.19 2.04
N GLY A 15 14.34 13.80 0.97
CA GLY A 15 15.70 13.24 0.99
C GLY A 15 15.81 11.81 1.54
N LYS A 16 14.69 11.17 1.90
CA LYS A 16 14.68 9.84 2.53
C LYS A 16 14.58 8.70 1.52
N VAL A 17 15.05 7.53 1.91
CA VAL A 17 14.72 6.26 1.25
C VAL A 17 13.44 5.70 1.88
N VAL A 18 12.43 5.50 1.04
CA VAL A 18 11.06 5.16 1.47
C VAL A 18 10.69 3.77 1.00
N LEU A 19 10.15 2.96 1.91
CA LEU A 19 9.41 1.75 1.57
C LEU A 19 7.91 2.06 1.54
N VAL A 20 7.26 1.77 0.41
CA VAL A 20 5.80 1.75 0.29
C VAL A 20 5.36 0.30 0.24
N PHE A 21 4.52 -0.11 1.19
CA PHE A 21 4.05 -1.48 1.32
C PHE A 21 2.57 -1.59 0.92
N GLY A 22 2.30 -2.18 -0.25
CA GLY A 22 0.96 -2.45 -0.77
C GLY A 22 0.61 -1.67 -2.05
N GLY A 23 0.32 -2.40 -3.13
CA GLY A 23 0.03 -1.85 -4.47
C GLY A 23 -1.45 -1.57 -4.76
N GLY A 24 -2.23 -1.17 -3.74
CA GLY A 24 -3.59 -0.66 -3.93
C GLY A 24 -3.60 0.79 -4.43
N PRO A 25 -4.78 1.39 -4.68
CA PRO A 25 -4.90 2.77 -5.16
C PRO A 25 -4.09 3.78 -4.32
N SER A 26 -4.19 3.71 -2.99
CA SER A 26 -3.41 4.59 -2.10
C SER A 26 -1.90 4.38 -2.20
N GLY A 27 -1.44 3.15 -2.43
CA GLY A 27 -0.01 2.87 -2.62
C GLY A 27 0.51 3.50 -3.90
N ILE A 28 -0.24 3.37 -4.99
CA ILE A 28 0.08 3.97 -6.29
C ILE A 28 0.12 5.49 -6.16
N ASP A 29 -0.98 6.11 -5.72
CA ASP A 29 -1.12 7.56 -5.70
C ASP A 29 -0.10 8.23 -4.77
N ILE A 30 0.05 7.73 -3.53
CA ILE A 30 0.96 8.33 -2.55
C ILE A 30 2.43 8.08 -2.93
N SER A 31 2.76 6.95 -3.57
CA SER A 31 4.13 6.72 -4.05
C SER A 31 4.54 7.74 -5.12
N CYS A 32 3.63 8.06 -6.04
CA CYS A 32 3.83 9.09 -7.05
C CYS A 32 3.89 10.50 -6.45
N ASP A 33 3.04 10.82 -5.45
CA ASP A 33 3.06 12.11 -4.75
C ASP A 33 4.38 12.34 -3.98
N MET A 34 4.93 11.27 -3.38
CA MET A 34 6.20 11.33 -2.65
C MET A 34 7.44 11.37 -3.56
N SER A 35 7.34 10.90 -4.80
CA SER A 35 8.49 10.73 -5.71
C SER A 35 9.35 12.00 -5.89
N PRO A 36 8.80 13.21 -6.03
CA PRO A 36 9.63 14.43 -6.19
C PRO A 36 10.43 14.80 -4.93
N TYR A 37 10.06 14.28 -3.76
CA TYR A 37 10.65 14.65 -2.47
C TYR A 37 11.57 13.57 -1.92
N ALA A 38 11.20 12.29 -2.11
CA ALA A 38 11.99 11.15 -1.68
C ALA A 38 13.24 10.97 -2.55
N SER A 39 14.34 10.56 -1.92
CA SER A 39 15.57 10.19 -2.65
C SER A 39 15.32 8.93 -3.49
N LYS A 40 14.69 7.92 -2.89
CA LYS A 40 14.35 6.66 -3.55
C LYS A 40 13.12 6.04 -2.91
N ILE A 41 12.30 5.37 -3.72
CA ILE A 41 11.12 4.65 -3.25
C ILE A 41 11.23 3.19 -3.66
N TYR A 42 11.15 2.30 -2.69
CA TYR A 42 10.95 0.87 -2.88
C TYR A 42 9.46 0.58 -2.72
N PHE A 43 8.81 0.15 -3.79
CA PHE A 43 7.37 -0.08 -3.84
C PHE A 43 7.09 -1.59 -3.85
N SER A 44 6.76 -2.14 -2.69
CA SER A 44 6.51 -3.57 -2.51
C SER A 44 5.05 -3.93 -2.77
N HIS A 45 4.80 -4.82 -3.75
CA HIS A 45 3.45 -5.28 -4.13
C HIS A 45 3.46 -6.55 -5.00
N HIS A 46 2.27 -7.16 -5.21
CA HIS A 46 2.04 -8.35 -6.05
C HIS A 46 1.19 -8.07 -7.29
N ARG A 47 1.42 -6.93 -7.93
CA ARG A 47 0.57 -6.42 -9.01
C ARG A 47 1.37 -6.36 -10.31
N PRO A 48 1.41 -7.45 -11.10
CA PRO A 48 2.21 -7.49 -12.33
C PRO A 48 1.72 -6.47 -13.38
N ASP A 49 0.45 -6.08 -13.31
CA ASP A 49 -0.12 -5.02 -14.15
C ASP A 49 0.55 -3.66 -13.93
N LEU A 50 1.01 -3.35 -12.71
CA LEU A 50 1.69 -2.09 -12.42
C LEU A 50 3.09 -2.00 -13.04
N LEU A 51 3.71 -3.14 -13.36
CA LEU A 51 5.04 -3.17 -14.00
C LEU A 51 5.02 -2.60 -15.41
N GLN A 52 3.84 -2.52 -16.04
CA GLN A 52 3.65 -1.94 -17.38
C GLN A 52 3.29 -0.46 -17.32
N CYS A 53 2.95 0.07 -16.14
CA CYS A 53 2.61 1.46 -15.95
C CYS A 53 3.87 2.33 -15.92
N ASN A 54 3.74 3.58 -16.37
CA ASN A 54 4.84 4.53 -16.35
C ASN A 54 4.93 5.18 -14.95
N PHE A 55 5.81 4.65 -14.10
CA PHE A 55 6.15 5.26 -12.81
C PHE A 55 7.35 6.20 -12.92
N PRO A 56 7.48 7.18 -12.00
CA PRO A 56 8.71 7.96 -11.86
C PRO A 56 9.94 7.09 -11.68
N LYS A 57 11.08 7.53 -12.24
CA LYS A 57 12.32 6.74 -12.31
C LYS A 57 12.93 6.34 -10.97
N ASN A 58 12.60 7.04 -9.89
CA ASN A 58 13.09 6.75 -8.54
C ASN A 58 12.19 5.78 -7.76
N ILE A 59 11.14 5.24 -8.40
CA ILE A 59 10.28 4.21 -7.83
C ILE A 59 10.71 2.85 -8.40
N ASN A 60 11.15 1.97 -7.51
CA ASN A 60 11.56 0.60 -7.83
C ASN A 60 10.52 -0.38 -7.30
N HIS A 61 9.98 -1.21 -8.17
CA HIS A 61 9.06 -2.29 -7.78
C HIS A 61 9.82 -3.41 -7.09
N MET A 62 9.37 -3.80 -5.90
CA MET A 62 10.01 -4.84 -5.07
C MET A 62 9.02 -5.98 -4.77
N PRO A 63 9.52 -7.21 -4.54
CA PRO A 63 8.68 -8.32 -4.08
C PRO A 63 8.28 -8.13 -2.61
N ASN A 64 7.74 -9.15 -1.92
CA ASN A 64 7.40 -8.98 -0.51
C ASN A 64 8.61 -8.69 0.35
N VAL A 65 8.35 -7.94 1.42
CA VAL A 65 9.23 -7.89 2.59
C VAL A 65 9.04 -9.17 3.39
N ILE A 66 10.14 -9.85 3.69
CA ILE A 66 10.21 -10.99 4.62
C ILE A 66 10.40 -10.47 6.04
N GLU A 67 11.36 -9.55 6.23
CA GLU A 67 11.81 -9.15 7.56
C GLU A 67 12.18 -7.66 7.60
N PHE A 68 11.84 -7.02 8.72
CA PHE A 68 12.33 -5.69 9.08
C PHE A 68 13.49 -5.83 10.05
N THR A 69 14.62 -5.23 9.71
CA THR A 69 15.78 -5.13 10.60
C THR A 69 15.79 -3.77 11.31
N ASN A 70 16.79 -3.52 12.16
CA ASN A 70 16.91 -2.21 12.84
C ASN A 70 17.13 -1.05 11.85
N ASP A 71 17.81 -1.33 10.73
CA ASP A 71 18.28 -0.30 9.79
C ASP A 71 17.60 -0.39 8.40
N GLY A 72 16.81 -1.45 8.15
CA GLY A 72 16.28 -1.68 6.81
C GLY A 72 15.31 -2.86 6.70
N VAL A 73 15.23 -3.42 5.49
CA VAL A 73 14.29 -4.49 5.14
C VAL A 73 14.94 -5.54 4.24
N ILE A 74 14.53 -6.80 4.43
CA ILE A 74 14.91 -7.94 3.60
C ILE A 74 13.69 -8.36 2.77
N PHE A 75 13.91 -8.52 1.47
CA PHE A 75 12.88 -8.92 0.51
C PHE A 75 12.96 -10.42 0.15
N GLU A 76 11.93 -10.95 -0.53
CA GLU A 76 11.86 -12.37 -0.96
C GLU A 76 12.99 -12.84 -1.87
N ASP A 77 13.61 -11.92 -2.61
CA ASP A 77 14.79 -12.18 -3.41
C ASP A 77 16.10 -12.20 -2.59
N ASN A 78 16.00 -12.14 -1.26
CA ASN A 78 17.09 -12.03 -0.30
C ASN A 78 17.91 -10.73 -0.43
N THR A 79 17.37 -9.70 -1.10
CA THR A 79 18.01 -8.38 -1.13
C THR A 79 17.73 -7.61 0.15
N PHE A 80 18.74 -6.88 0.62
CA PHE A 80 18.65 -6.00 1.79
C PHE A 80 18.78 -4.55 1.35
N PHE A 81 17.93 -3.68 1.91
CA PHE A 81 18.00 -2.24 1.70
C PHE A 81 17.77 -1.48 2.99
N GLU A 82 18.58 -0.44 3.22
CA GLU A 82 18.39 0.52 4.30
C GLU A 82 17.20 1.44 3.98
N ILE A 83 16.35 1.69 4.98
CA ILE A 83 15.10 2.43 4.82
C ILE A 83 14.93 3.43 5.96
N ASP A 84 14.71 4.69 5.62
CA ASP A 84 14.46 5.75 6.62
C ASP A 84 12.97 5.86 6.98
N PHE A 85 12.09 5.47 6.06
CA PHE A 85 10.65 5.67 6.20
C PHE A 85 9.83 4.53 5.61
N VAL A 86 8.82 4.08 6.34
CA VAL A 86 7.90 3.03 5.89
C VAL A 86 6.48 3.57 5.87
N LEU A 87 5.83 3.45 4.72
CA LEU A 87 4.43 3.78 4.48
C LEU A 87 3.63 2.50 4.24
N LEU A 88 2.67 2.23 5.12
CA LEU A 88 1.78 1.07 5.01
C LEU A 88 0.51 1.46 4.23
N CYS A 89 0.33 0.84 3.07
CA CYS A 89 -0.79 1.04 2.14
C CYS A 89 -1.64 -0.25 2.01
N THR A 90 -1.86 -0.95 3.12
CA THR A 90 -2.54 -2.26 3.18
C THR A 90 -4.07 -2.16 3.20
N GLY A 91 -4.63 -0.98 2.95
CA GLY A 91 -6.06 -0.73 2.95
C GLY A 91 -6.66 -0.55 4.34
N ILE A 92 -7.98 -0.49 4.41
CA ILE A 92 -8.72 -0.30 5.65
C ILE A 92 -9.55 -1.57 5.91
N LYS A 93 -9.51 -2.07 7.13
CA LYS A 93 -10.47 -3.09 7.59
C LYS A 93 -11.71 -2.40 8.12
N PHE A 94 -12.84 -2.56 7.44
CA PHE A 94 -14.12 -2.11 7.95
C PHE A 94 -14.50 -2.95 9.19
N VAL A 95 -14.50 -2.31 10.36
CA VAL A 95 -15.03 -2.90 11.60
C VAL A 95 -16.44 -2.36 11.79
N LEU A 96 -17.43 -3.14 11.38
CA LEU A 96 -18.82 -2.88 11.72
C LEU A 96 -19.05 -3.28 13.18
N PHE A 97 -19.08 -2.29 14.07
CA PHE A 97 -19.59 -2.49 15.44
C PHE A 97 -21.11 -2.64 15.39
N SER A 98 -21.59 -3.82 14.99
CA SER A 98 -22.99 -4.18 15.21
C SER A 98 -23.11 -4.85 16.58
N ASN A 99 -23.44 -4.06 17.59
CA ASN A 99 -24.06 -4.59 18.78
C ASN A 99 -25.40 -5.22 18.36
N LYS A 100 -25.39 -6.54 18.19
CA LYS A 100 -26.53 -7.43 18.46
C LYS A 100 -27.87 -6.89 17.94
N ILE A 101 -28.16 -7.00 16.64
CA ILE A 101 -29.49 -7.16 15.96
C ILE A 101 -29.25 -6.92 14.44
N TRP A 102 -28.55 -7.78 13.70
CA TRP A 102 -28.50 -7.67 12.21
C TRP A 102 -28.22 -9.02 11.48
N SER A 103 -28.29 -10.16 12.17
CA SER A 103 -27.91 -11.46 11.57
C SER A 103 -28.81 -11.96 10.43
N THR A 104 -30.01 -11.39 10.24
CA THR A 104 -30.98 -11.90 9.25
C THR A 104 -31.09 -11.04 7.99
N ILE A 105 -30.79 -9.73 8.03
CA ILE A 105 -31.03 -8.83 6.89
C ILE A 105 -29.78 -8.66 6.00
N VAL A 106 -28.57 -8.80 6.55
CA VAL A 106 -27.32 -8.58 5.79
C VAL A 106 -27.07 -9.68 4.74
N PHE A 107 -27.57 -10.90 4.95
CA PHE A 107 -27.36 -11.98 3.99
C PHE A 107 -28.06 -11.72 2.64
N PHE A 108 -29.17 -10.96 2.63
CA PHE A 108 -29.88 -10.63 1.40
C PHE A 108 -29.26 -9.46 0.63
N TYR A 109 -28.63 -8.51 1.33
CA TYR A 109 -27.95 -7.37 0.68
C TYR A 109 -26.56 -7.74 0.13
N PHE A 110 -25.88 -8.72 0.75
CA PHE A 110 -24.52 -9.09 0.35
C PHE A 110 -24.46 -9.78 -1.03
N THR A 111 -25.50 -10.52 -1.41
CA THR A 111 -25.56 -11.17 -2.74
C THR A 111 -25.76 -10.17 -3.88
N ILE A 112 -26.53 -9.08 -3.66
CA ILE A 112 -26.83 -8.09 -4.70
C ILE A 112 -25.64 -7.18 -4.97
N VAL A 113 -24.89 -6.78 -3.93
CA VAL A 113 -23.75 -5.87 -4.08
C VAL A 113 -22.51 -6.59 -4.62
N ALA A 114 -22.31 -7.88 -4.28
CA ALA A 114 -21.21 -8.67 -4.84
C ALA A 114 -21.31 -8.88 -6.36
N GLY A 115 -22.53 -8.86 -6.92
CA GLY A 115 -22.76 -8.94 -8.37
C GLY A 115 -22.39 -7.66 -9.12
N LEU A 116 -22.60 -6.49 -8.50
CA LEU A 116 -22.33 -5.20 -9.15
C LEU A 116 -20.83 -4.86 -9.24
N PHE A 117 -20.00 -5.41 -8.36
CA PHE A 117 -18.56 -5.08 -8.32
C PHE A 117 -17.73 -5.81 -9.39
N LYS A 118 -18.31 -6.79 -10.10
CA LYS A 118 -17.66 -7.45 -11.25
C LYS A 118 -17.77 -6.69 -12.57
N MET A 119 -18.48 -5.56 -12.61
CA MET A 119 -18.72 -4.81 -13.85
C MET A 119 -17.86 -3.54 -14.01
N LEU A 120 -17.04 -3.18 -13.01
CA LEU A 120 -16.23 -1.97 -13.02
C LEU A 120 -14.85 -2.19 -12.35
N VAL A 121 -14.07 -3.15 -12.82
CA VAL A 121 -12.59 -3.09 -12.94
C VAL A 121 -12.18 -4.02 -14.07
#